data_AF-A0A183VD07-F1
#
_entry.id   AF-A0A183VD07-F1
#
_cell.length_a   1.000
_cell.length_b   1.000
_cell.length_c   1.000
_cell.angle_alpha   90.00
_cell.angle_beta   90.00
_cell.angle_gamma   90.00
#
_symmetry.space_group_name_H-M   'P 1'
#
loop_
_entity.id
_entity.type
_entity.pdbx_description
1 polymer ?
#
loop_
_entity_poly.entity_id
_entity_poly.type
_entity_poly.pdbx_seq_one_letter_code
_entity_poly.pdbx_strand_id
1 'polypeptide(L)'
;MADSLLDNYNPLYDVHLRQYFASPHMQKHLRNIGLLQGDDAEYGDDESQLYARHHAMMDMMLRNRETQLAKLADVQKKLDAAEKVEICRKIRVWYLGKLSLLI
;
A
#
# COMPACT_ATOMS: atom_id res chain seq x y z
N MET A 1 24.63 0.34 -0.25
CA MET A 1 24.52 -0.90 -1.06
C MET A 1 23.35 -1.79 -0.58
N ALA A 2 22.24 -1.20 -0.11
CA ALA A 2 21.07 -1.95 0.36
C ALA A 2 19.82 -1.75 -0.53
N ASP A 3 19.84 -0.75 -1.42
CA ASP A 3 18.68 -0.41 -2.26
C ASP A 3 18.40 -1.44 -3.37
N SER A 4 19.41 -2.14 -3.90
CA SER A 4 19.19 -3.17 -4.96
C SER A 4 18.44 -4.42 -4.51
N LEU A 5 18.27 -4.67 -3.21
CA LEU A 5 17.62 -5.89 -2.71
C LEU A 5 16.10 -5.71 -2.58
N LEU A 6 15.65 -4.48 -2.35
CA LEU A 6 14.23 -4.09 -2.37
C LEU A 6 13.69 -3.99 -3.79
N ASP A 7 14.51 -3.54 -4.74
CA ASP A 7 14.15 -3.45 -6.16
C ASP A 7 13.95 -4.82 -6.83
N ASN A 8 14.50 -5.89 -6.23
CA ASN A 8 14.36 -7.27 -6.72
C ASN A 8 13.44 -8.12 -5.82
N TYR A 9 12.71 -7.50 -4.89
CA TYR A 9 11.74 -8.21 -4.08
C TYR A 9 10.55 -8.62 -4.95
N ASN A 10 10.47 -9.91 -5.25
CA ASN A 10 9.31 -10.49 -5.90
C ASN A 10 8.45 -11.23 -4.85
N PRO A 11 7.31 -10.68 -4.44
CA PRO A 11 6.44 -11.30 -3.43
C PRO A 11 5.92 -12.68 -3.86
N LEU A 12 5.98 -13.02 -5.15
CA LEU A 12 5.61 -14.36 -5.64
C LEU A 12 6.61 -15.45 -5.23
N TYR A 13 7.86 -15.10 -4.90
CA TYR A 13 8.91 -16.04 -4.47
C TYR A 13 9.19 -15.99 -2.96
N ASP A 14 8.54 -15.10 -2.23
CA ASP A 14 8.72 -15.01 -0.78
C ASP A 14 8.11 -16.25 -0.10
N VAL A 15 8.98 -17.06 0.50
CA VAL A 15 8.61 -18.30 1.21
C VAL A 15 7.65 -18.02 2.36
N HIS A 16 7.80 -16.89 3.05
CA HIS A 16 6.93 -16.52 4.16
C HIS A 16 5.53 -16.13 3.67
N LEU A 17 5.44 -15.39 2.55
CA LEU A 17 4.14 -15.10 1.93
C LEU A 17 3.48 -16.39 1.44
N ARG A 18 4.22 -17.29 0.79
CA ARG A 18 3.68 -18.59 0.34
C ARG A 18 3.16 -19.43 1.50
N GLN A 19 3.92 -19.55 2.59
CA GLN A 19 3.50 -20.25 3.80
C GLN A 19 2.27 -19.61 4.45
N TYR A 20 2.24 -18.27 4.49
CA TYR A 20 1.11 -17.52 5.01
C TYR A 20 -0.15 -17.75 4.18
N PHE A 21 -0.06 -17.71 2.85
CA PHE A 21 -1.18 -17.99 1.96
C PHE A 21 -1.63 -19.45 2.04
N ALA A 22 -0.72 -20.40 2.27
CA ALA A 22 -1.04 -21.81 2.48
C ALA A 22 -1.68 -22.11 3.86
N SER A 23 -1.65 -21.16 4.81
CA SER A 23 -2.18 -21.40 6.16
C SER A 23 -3.71 -21.59 6.16
N PRO A 24 -4.28 -22.45 7.04
CA PRO A 24 -5.71 -22.77 7.01
C PRO A 24 -6.65 -21.57 7.17
N HIS A 25 -6.29 -20.62 8.05
CA HIS A 25 -7.07 -19.40 8.25
C HIS A 25 -7.07 -18.52 7.00
N MET A 26 -5.91 -18.39 6.33
CA MET A 26 -5.80 -17.60 5.11
C MET A 26 -6.51 -18.27 3.94
N GLN A 27 -6.38 -19.59 3.79
CA GLN A 27 -7.15 -20.36 2.81
C GLN A 27 -8.67 -20.20 3.02
N LYS A 28 -9.14 -20.25 4.28
CA LYS A 28 -10.55 -19.97 4.61
C LYS A 28 -10.94 -18.53 4.28
N HIS A 29 -10.08 -17.55 4.59
CA HIS A 29 -10.31 -16.15 4.27
C HIS A 29 -10.41 -15.94 2.76
N LEU A 30 -9.47 -16.50 1.99
CA LEU A 30 -9.42 -16.48 0.53
C LEU A 30 -10.66 -17.15 -0.07
N ARG A 31 -11.10 -18.30 0.46
CA ARG A 31 -12.38 -18.93 0.07
C ARG A 31 -13.57 -18.01 0.36
N ASN A 32 -13.62 -17.38 1.53
CA ASN A 32 -14.71 -16.47 1.93
C ASN A 32 -14.80 -15.22 1.04
N ILE A 33 -13.67 -14.71 0.54
CA ILE A 33 -13.63 -13.59 -0.41
C ILE A 33 -13.67 -14.03 -1.87
N GLY A 34 -13.89 -15.33 -2.14
CA GLY A 34 -14.09 -15.88 -3.48
C GLY A 34 -12.82 -16.05 -4.32
N LEU A 35 -11.63 -16.02 -3.70
CA LEU A 35 -10.31 -16.15 -4.35
C LEU A 35 -9.86 -17.60 -4.59
N LEU A 36 -10.51 -18.57 -3.94
CA LEU A 36 -10.23 -19.99 -4.08
C LEU A 36 -11.52 -20.74 -4.36
N GLN A 37 -11.47 -21.68 -5.30
CA GLN A 37 -12.57 -22.61 -5.56
C GLN A 37 -12.75 -23.48 -4.31
N GLY A 38 -13.96 -23.50 -3.75
CA GLY A 38 -14.33 -24.53 -2.78
C GLY A 38 -14.37 -25.88 -3.49
N ASP A 39 -14.00 -26.95 -2.79
CA ASP A 39 -14.02 -28.32 -3.34
C ASP A 39 -15.44 -28.80 -3.70
N ASP A 40 -16.47 -27.99 -3.43
CA ASP A 40 -17.89 -28.25 -3.71
C ASP A 40 -18.35 -27.73 -5.09
N ALA A 41 -17.45 -27.62 -6.07
CA ALA A 41 -17.82 -27.28 -7.44
C ALA A 41 -18.37 -28.52 -8.16
N GLU A 42 -19.65 -28.79 -7.90
CA GLU A 42 -20.46 -29.71 -8.70
C GLU A 42 -20.45 -29.22 -10.15
N TYR A 43 -20.07 -30.11 -11.07
CA TYR A 43 -19.86 -29.83 -12.49
C TYR A 43 -21.09 -29.18 -13.15
N GLY A 44 -21.05 -27.86 -13.36
CA GLY A 44 -21.98 -27.17 -14.25
C GLY A 44 -22.11 -25.67 -13.97
N ASP A 45 -21.72 -24.85 -14.94
CA ASP A 45 -22.02 -23.40 -15.04
C ASP A 45 -21.18 -22.42 -14.16
N ASP A 46 -19.84 -22.49 -14.24
CA ASP A 46 -18.93 -21.74 -13.34
C ASP A 46 -18.09 -20.62 -14.04
N GLU A 47 -18.31 -20.28 -15.31
CA GLU A 47 -17.56 -19.17 -15.95
C GLU A 47 -18.10 -17.80 -15.49
N SER A 48 -19.42 -17.62 -15.53
CA SER A 48 -20.06 -16.35 -15.15
C SER A 48 -19.87 -16.02 -13.65
N GLN A 49 -19.85 -17.05 -12.81
CA GLN A 49 -19.58 -16.90 -11.38
C GLN A 49 -18.12 -16.56 -11.11
N LEU A 50 -17.19 -17.15 -11.88
CA LEU A 50 -15.77 -16.82 -11.82
C LEU A 50 -15.53 -15.36 -12.23
N TYR A 51 -16.14 -14.88 -13.32
CA TYR A 51 -16.05 -13.48 -13.73
C TYR A 51 -16.66 -12.52 -12.68
N ALA A 52 -17.80 -12.86 -12.09
CA ALA A 52 -18.40 -12.04 -11.03
C ALA A 52 -17.51 -11.95 -9.79
N ARG A 53 -16.87 -13.06 -9.37
CA ARG A 53 -15.90 -13.09 -8.27
C ARG A 53 -14.65 -12.29 -8.59
N HIS A 54 -14.14 -12.43 -9.82
CA HIS A 54 -13.00 -11.65 -10.30
C HIS A 54 -13.28 -10.14 -10.27
N HIS A 55 -14.47 -9.72 -10.70
CA HIS A 55 -14.88 -8.31 -10.63
C HIS A 55 -14.99 -7.81 -9.18
N ALA A 56 -15.65 -8.55 -8.30
CA ALA A 56 -15.77 -8.17 -6.88
C ALA A 56 -14.41 -8.02 -6.19
N MET A 57 -13.47 -8.91 -6.52
CA MET A 57 -12.09 -8.84 -6.05
C MET A 57 -11.34 -7.64 -6.61
N MET A 58 -11.46 -7.40 -7.92
CA MET A 58 -10.81 -6.27 -8.57
C MET A 58 -11.29 -4.94 -7.97
N ASP A 59 -12.59 -4.82 -7.71
CA ASP A 59 -13.17 -3.66 -7.00
C ASP A 59 -12.59 -3.51 -5.59
N MET A 60 -12.44 -4.61 -4.84
CA MET A 60 -11.86 -4.58 -3.50
C MET A 60 -10.39 -4.12 -3.52
N MET A 61 -9.59 -4.63 -4.47
CA MET A 61 -8.20 -4.21 -4.64
C MET A 61 -8.07 -2.75 -5.08
N LEU A 62 -8.94 -2.29 -5.98
CA LEU A 62 -8.99 -0.90 -6.42
C LEU A 62 -9.32 0.04 -5.26
N ARG A 63 -10.35 -0.27 -4.46
CA ARG A 63 -10.68 0.53 -3.25
C ARG A 63 -9.56 0.55 -2.23
N ASN A 64 -8.87 -0.57 -2.02
CA ASN A 64 -7.71 -0.62 -1.13
C ASN A 64 -6.60 0.31 -1.65
N ARG A 65 -6.30 0.24 -2.95
CA ARG A 65 -5.30 1.09 -3.61
C ARG A 65 -5.66 2.57 -3.49
N GLU A 66 -6.91 2.95 -3.75
CA GLU A 66 -7.39 4.33 -3.59
C GLU A 66 -7.20 4.82 -2.15
N THR A 67 -7.52 3.98 -1.16
CA THR A 67 -7.33 4.31 0.26
C THR A 67 -5.86 4.55 0.59
N GLN A 68 -4.96 3.73 0.07
CA GLN A 68 -3.51 3.89 0.30
C GLN A 68 -2.97 5.15 -0.40
N LEU A 69 -3.43 5.43 -1.63
CA LEU A 69 -3.06 6.64 -2.35
C LEU A 69 -3.52 7.91 -1.61
N ALA A 70 -4.73 7.91 -1.06
CA ALA A 70 -5.24 9.01 -0.26
C ALA A 70 -4.37 9.26 0.99
N LYS A 71 -3.97 8.19 1.71
CA LYS A 71 -3.07 8.29 2.86
C LYS A 71 -1.71 8.88 2.47
N LEU A 72 -1.13 8.46 1.35
CA LEU A 72 0.13 9.00 0.86
C LEU A 72 0.01 10.48 0.48
N ALA A 73 -1.09 10.88 -0.16
CA ALA A 73 -1.36 12.28 -0.49
C ALA A 73 -1.48 13.15 0.77
N ASP A 74 -2.14 12.65 1.82
CA ASP A 74 -2.23 13.36 3.11
C ASP A 74 -0.86 13.52 3.78
N VAL A 75 -0.01 12.49 3.72
CA VAL A 75 1.37 12.57 4.23
C VAL A 75 2.18 13.59 3.43
N GLN A 76 2.07 13.58 2.10
CA GLN A 76 2.75 14.56 1.24
C GLN A 76 2.33 15.99 1.60
N LYS A 77 1.03 16.25 1.76
CA LYS A 77 0.53 17.58 2.14
C LYS A 77 1.09 18.05 3.50
N LYS A 78 1.22 17.14 4.47
CA LYS A 78 1.83 17.44 5.77
C LYS A 78 3.33 17.74 5.65
N LEU A 79 4.03 17.00 4.79
CA LEU A 79 5.45 17.21 4.51
C LEU A 79 5.68 18.60 3.89
N ASP A 80 4.90 18.98 2.88
CA ASP A 80 5.00 20.29 2.23
C ASP A 80 4.75 21.45 3.22
N ALA A 81 3.80 21.27 4.14
CA ALA A 81 3.52 22.26 5.19
C ALA A 81 4.70 22.39 6.17
N ALA A 82 5.30 21.26 6.58
CA ALA A 82 6.47 21.25 7.45
C ALA A 82 7.69 21.90 6.78
N GLU A 83 7.89 21.66 5.48
CA GLU A 83 8.98 22.27 4.71
C GLU A 83 8.85 23.80 4.67
N LYS A 84 7.64 24.33 4.44
CA LYS A 84 7.38 25.77 4.49
C LYS A 84 7.74 26.37 5.84
N VAL A 85 7.38 25.71 6.93
CA VAL A 85 7.73 26.15 8.29
C VAL A 85 9.25 26.17 8.49
N GLU A 86 9.96 25.14 8.02
CA GLU A 86 11.42 25.08 8.14
C GLU A 86 12.12 26.16 7.31
N ILE A 87 11.62 26.46 6.10
CA ILE A 87 12.10 27.59 5.30
C ILE A 87 11.91 28.91 6.07
N CYS A 88 10.71 29.15 6.61
CA CYS A 88 10.46 30.35 7.43
C CYS A 88 11.39 30.42 8.66
N ARG A 89 11.67 29.28 9.31
CA ARG A 89 12.59 29.21 10.45
C ARG A 89 14.02 29.56 10.04
N LYS A 90 14.51 28.99 8.94
CA LYS A 90 15.84 29.30 8.38
C LYS A 90 15.97 30.79 8.03
N ILE A 91 14.96 31.35 7.37
CA ILE A 91 14.93 32.78 7.03
C ILE A 91 14.99 33.65 8.29
N ARG A 92 14.19 33.33 9.32
CA ARG A 92 14.20 34.07 10.59
C ARG A 92 15.57 34.04 11.26
N VAL A 93 16.20 32.88 11.35
CA VAL A 93 17.54 32.72 11.94
C VAL A 93 18.57 33.53 11.15
N TRP A 94 18.50 33.53 9.83
CA TRP A 94 19.39 34.32 8.96
C TRP A 94 19.27 35.83 9.23
N TYR A 95 18.05 36.36 9.34
CA TYR A 95 17.86 37.79 9.61
C TYR A 95 18.29 38.17 11.04
N LEU A 96 17.98 37.35 12.04
CA LEU A 96 18.44 37.58 13.42
C LEU A 96 19.97 37.55 13.54
N GLY A 97 20.62 36.61 12.86
CA GLY A 97 22.09 36.54 12.81
C GLY A 97 22.72 37.75 12.14
N LYS A 98 22.14 38.25 11.04
CA LYS A 98 22.59 39.49 10.39
C LYS A 98 22.43 40.73 11.26
N LEU A 99 21.30 40.87 11.96
CA LEU A 99 21.06 41.98 12.89
C LEU A 99 22.04 41.96 14.07
N SER A 100 22.38 40.78 14.57
CA SER A 100 23.36 40.63 15.67
C SER A 100 24.82 40.90 15.26
N LEU A 101 25.14 40.91 13.96
CA LEU A 101 26.46 41.26 13.43
C LEU A 101 26.60 42.76 13.12
N LEU A 102 25.49 43.51 13.17
CA LEU A 102 25.40 44.93 12.83
C LEU A 102 25.35 45.85 14.08
N ILE A 103 25.23 45.27 15.28
CA ILE A 103 25.26 45.96 16.59
C ILE A 103 26.57 45.57 17.28
#